data_AF-V4ADM5-F1
#
_entry.id   AF-V4ADM5-F1
#
_cell.length_a   1.000
_cell.length_b   1.000
_cell.length_c   1.000
_cell.angle_alpha   90.00
_cell.angle_beta   90.00
_cell.angle_gamma   90.00
#
_symmetry.space_group_name_H-M   'P 1'
#
loop_
_entity.id
_entity.type
_entity.pdbx_description
1 polymer ?
#
loop_
_entity_poly.entity_id
_entity_poly.type
_entity_poly.pdbx_seq_one_letter_code
_entity_poly.pdbx_strand_id
1 'polypeptide(L)'
;MAVPDDEIIKRSLLIDGEGGNDNKRINNLLKMFIRWTESPDDEDSNLVYQRILSTLSQCEYTVEKSTRVYHMNKEEQENYEKLSQRIEKKIEEATEKIAECKVELQQAKRIRKNRQEYDALAKVINQHPDRQETWKQLQSLDEELKTFTDRKQKLEEKLDLRRKQFLVLITAIHELQAILDEDDHEEMKKNEEMDVS
;
A
#
# COMPACT_ATOMS: atom_id res chain seq x y z
N MET A 1 33.64 -40.58 0.75
CA MET A 1 33.31 -39.41 -0.08
C MET A 1 32.70 -39.93 -1.36
N ALA A 2 31.42 -39.66 -1.58
CA ALA A 2 30.72 -40.07 -2.79
C ALA A 2 31.37 -39.36 -3.98
N VAL A 3 31.82 -40.13 -4.97
CA VAL A 3 32.23 -39.57 -6.27
C VAL A 3 30.98 -38.88 -6.82
N PRO A 4 31.01 -37.56 -7.09
CA PRO A 4 29.83 -36.84 -7.56
C PRO A 4 29.34 -37.49 -8.86
N ASP A 5 28.03 -37.67 -9.00
CA ASP A 5 27.42 -38.39 -10.13
C ASP A 5 27.89 -37.87 -11.50
N ASP A 6 28.25 -36.58 -11.59
CA ASP A 6 28.86 -35.96 -12.76
C ASP A 6 30.19 -36.58 -13.18
N GLU A 7 31.04 -37.00 -12.24
CA GLU A 7 32.30 -37.69 -12.55
C GLU A 7 32.05 -39.10 -13.07
N ILE A 8 31.02 -39.78 -12.56
CA ILE A 8 30.61 -41.12 -13.03
C ILE A 8 30.04 -41.01 -14.45
N ILE A 9 29.17 -40.02 -14.70
CA ILE A 9 28.59 -39.75 -16.02
C ILE A 9 29.67 -39.39 -17.03
N LYS A 10 30.60 -38.49 -16.66
CA LYS A 10 31.73 -38.10 -17.52
C LYS A 10 32.63 -39.28 -17.85
N ARG A 11 32.90 -40.15 -16.87
CA ARG A 11 33.73 -41.36 -17.07
C ARG A 11 33.01 -42.40 -17.92
N SER A 12 31.70 -42.58 -17.74
CA SER A 12 30.86 -43.44 -18.58
C SER A 12 30.84 -42.96 -20.02
N LEU A 13 30.65 -41.66 -20.27
CA LEU A 13 30.68 -41.06 -21.61
C LEU A 13 32.05 -41.17 -22.29
N LEU A 14 33.15 -41.13 -21.54
CA LEU A 14 34.50 -41.32 -22.09
C LEU A 14 34.83 -42.78 -22.42
N ILE A 15 34.19 -43.74 -21.75
CA ILE A 15 34.38 -45.18 -21.96
C ILE A 15 33.43 -45.71 -23.05
N ASP A 16 32.17 -45.27 -23.05
CA ASP A 16 31.13 -45.66 -24.02
C ASP A 16 31.09 -44.77 -25.27
N GLY A 17 31.63 -43.56 -25.22
CA GLY A 17 31.74 -42.69 -26.38
C GLY A 17 32.84 -43.20 -27.29
N GLU A 18 32.45 -43.83 -28.41
CA GLU A 18 33.18 -44.25 -29.64
C GLU A 18 34.70 -44.60 -29.60
N GLY A 19 35.54 -43.91 -28.82
CA GLY A 19 36.99 -44.05 -28.75
C GLY A 19 37.52 -45.43 -28.33
N GLY A 20 36.74 -46.22 -27.56
CA GLY A 20 37.10 -47.61 -27.24
C GLY A 20 37.02 -48.56 -28.45
N ASN A 21 36.16 -48.25 -29.42
CA ASN A 21 35.97 -49.03 -30.64
C ASN A 21 36.96 -48.61 -31.74
N ASP A 22 37.27 -47.32 -31.81
CA ASP A 22 38.20 -46.78 -32.80
C ASP A 22 39.65 -47.23 -32.56
N ASN A 23 40.08 -47.29 -31.30
CA ASN A 23 41.40 -47.83 -30.96
C ASN A 23 41.54 -49.32 -31.37
N LYS A 24 40.46 -50.10 -31.27
CA LYS A 24 40.44 -51.50 -31.76
C LYS A 24 40.53 -51.56 -33.28
N ARG A 25 39.82 -50.67 -33.99
CA ARG A 25 39.87 -50.58 -35.46
C ARG A 25 41.27 -50.22 -35.97
N ILE A 26 41.92 -49.22 -35.36
CA ILE A 26 43.28 -48.80 -35.72
C ILE A 26 44.29 -49.93 -35.46
N ASN A 27 44.19 -50.60 -34.32
CA ASN A 27 45.05 -51.76 -34.02
C ASN A 27 44.84 -52.93 -35.01
N ASN A 28 43.60 -53.16 -35.46
CA ASN A 28 43.32 -54.18 -36.47
C ASN A 28 43.84 -53.78 -37.85
N LEU A 29 43.70 -52.51 -38.24
CA LEU A 29 44.28 -51.97 -39.47
C LEU A 29 45.81 -52.16 -39.47
N LEU A 30 46.49 -51.84 -38.37
CA LEU A 30 47.94 -52.03 -38.22
C LEU A 30 48.35 -53.51 -38.38
N LYS A 31 47.61 -54.44 -37.74
CA LYS A 31 47.86 -55.88 -37.88
C LYS A 31 47.64 -56.38 -39.32
N MET A 32 46.60 -55.90 -40.00
CA MET A 32 46.35 -56.24 -41.42
C MET A 32 47.45 -55.69 -42.33
N PHE A 33 47.92 -54.48 -42.06
CA PHE A 33 49.00 -53.84 -42.81
C PHE A 33 50.33 -54.60 -42.65
N ILE A 34 50.73 -54.93 -41.41
CA ILE A 34 51.96 -55.71 -41.15
C ILE A 34 51.90 -57.07 -41.87
N ARG A 35 50.77 -57.79 -41.74
CA ARG A 35 50.57 -59.08 -42.42
C ARG A 35 50.65 -58.98 -43.94
N TRP A 36 50.11 -57.90 -44.51
CA TRP A 36 50.17 -57.65 -45.96
C TRP A 36 51.61 -57.38 -46.43
N THR A 37 52.41 -56.66 -45.62
CA THR A 37 53.82 -56.39 -45.96
C THR A 37 54.74 -57.62 -45.84
N GLU A 38 54.40 -58.59 -45.00
CA GLU A 38 55.20 -59.81 -44.79
C GLU A 38 54.96 -60.88 -45.86
N SER A 39 53.84 -60.82 -46.59
CA SER A 39 53.46 -61.83 -47.61
C SER A 39 52.86 -61.19 -48.87
N PRO A 40 53.67 -60.46 -49.66
CA PRO A 40 53.18 -59.64 -50.78
C PRO A 40 52.68 -60.44 -52.00
N ASP A 41 53.10 -61.69 -52.16
CA ASP A 41 52.89 -62.55 -53.35
C ASP A 41 51.75 -63.59 -53.17
N ASP A 42 50.89 -63.39 -52.17
CA ASP A 42 49.72 -64.24 -51.89
C ASP A 42 48.58 -63.93 -52.87
N GLU A 43 47.82 -64.94 -53.34
CA GLU A 43 46.67 -64.73 -54.26
C GLU A 43 45.61 -63.79 -53.64
N ASP A 44 45.54 -63.76 -52.31
CA ASP A 44 44.64 -62.91 -51.52
C ASP A 44 45.18 -61.50 -51.24
N SER A 45 46.40 -61.16 -51.67
CA SER A 45 47.07 -59.88 -51.38
C SER A 45 46.23 -58.67 -51.79
N ASN A 46 45.56 -58.73 -52.94
CA ASN A 46 44.70 -57.65 -53.43
C ASN A 46 43.40 -57.49 -52.58
N LEU A 47 42.83 -58.60 -52.09
CA LEU A 47 41.66 -58.57 -51.21
C LEU A 47 42.00 -57.95 -49.85
N VAL A 48 43.18 -58.26 -49.31
CA VAL A 48 43.69 -57.66 -48.07
C VAL A 48 43.93 -56.16 -48.25
N TYR A 49 44.53 -55.75 -49.38
CA TYR A 49 44.74 -54.34 -49.72
C TYR A 49 43.42 -53.55 -49.80
N GLN A 50 42.40 -54.08 -50.48
CA GLN A 50 41.07 -53.44 -50.53
C GLN A 50 40.42 -53.32 -49.15
N ARG A 51 40.61 -54.32 -48.27
CA ARG A 51 40.12 -54.29 -46.89
C ARG A 51 40.85 -53.24 -46.04
N ILE A 52 42.17 -53.07 -46.24
CA ILE A 52 42.97 -52.00 -45.62
C ILE A 52 42.45 -50.62 -46.03
N LEU A 53 42.23 -50.39 -47.34
CA LEU A 53 41.67 -49.12 -47.83
C LEU A 53 40.27 -48.85 -47.25
N SER A 54 39.39 -49.84 -47.25
CA SER A 54 38.04 -49.69 -46.69
C SER A 54 38.05 -49.35 -45.20
N THR A 55 38.93 -49.99 -44.43
CA THR A 55 39.06 -49.72 -42.99
C THR A 55 39.74 -48.38 -42.70
N LEU A 56 40.67 -47.93 -43.54
CA LEU A 56 41.24 -46.59 -43.47
C LEU A 56 40.17 -45.51 -43.73
N SER A 57 39.37 -45.63 -44.79
CA SER A 57 38.28 -44.69 -45.08
C SER A 57 37.24 -44.63 -43.96
N GLN A 58 36.96 -45.75 -43.28
CA GLN A 58 36.09 -45.74 -42.10
C GLN A 58 36.72 -44.99 -40.92
N CYS A 59 38.04 -45.12 -40.71
CA CYS A 59 38.73 -44.37 -39.66
C CYS A 59 38.72 -42.86 -39.95
N GLU A 60 38.99 -42.46 -41.19
CA GLU A 60 38.91 -41.06 -41.64
C GLU A 60 37.51 -40.48 -41.41
N TYR A 61 36.46 -41.22 -41.79
CA TYR A 61 35.08 -40.82 -41.56
C TYR A 61 34.76 -40.64 -40.07
N THR A 62 35.19 -41.56 -39.20
CA THR A 62 34.95 -41.42 -37.77
C THR A 62 35.64 -40.18 -37.20
N VAL A 63 36.90 -39.91 -37.59
CA VAL A 63 37.63 -38.72 -37.13
C VAL A 63 36.92 -37.43 -37.56
N GLU A 64 36.46 -37.36 -38.81
CA GLU A 64 35.72 -36.21 -39.31
C GLU A 64 34.39 -36.03 -38.56
N LYS A 65 33.66 -37.13 -38.33
CA LYS A 65 32.42 -37.14 -37.56
C LYS A 65 32.65 -36.64 -36.13
N SER A 66 33.65 -37.17 -35.42
CA SER A 66 33.97 -36.74 -34.05
C SER A 66 34.37 -35.26 -33.99
N THR A 67 35.09 -34.77 -35.00
CA THR A 67 35.45 -33.35 -35.11
C THR A 67 34.21 -32.47 -35.29
N ARG A 68 33.27 -32.87 -36.16
CA ARG A 68 31.99 -32.15 -36.35
C ARG A 68 31.13 -32.16 -35.09
N VAL A 69 31.02 -33.29 -34.40
CA VAL A 69 30.31 -33.41 -33.11
C VAL A 69 30.95 -32.51 -32.06
N TYR A 70 32.28 -32.44 -31.99
CA TYR A 70 32.98 -31.53 -31.09
C TYR A 70 32.63 -30.06 -31.36
N HIS A 71 32.64 -29.63 -32.62
CA HIS A 71 32.25 -28.27 -32.98
C HIS A 71 30.79 -27.96 -32.62
N MET A 72 29.87 -28.88 -32.93
CA MET A 72 28.46 -28.76 -32.57
C MET A 72 28.29 -28.63 -31.05
N ASN A 73 28.93 -29.50 -30.26
CA ASN A 73 28.86 -29.45 -28.79
C ASN A 73 29.41 -28.13 -28.22
N LYS A 74 30.47 -27.59 -28.84
CA LYS A 74 31.03 -26.29 -28.45
C LYS A 74 30.04 -25.15 -28.69
N GLU A 75 29.38 -25.15 -29.86
CA GLU A 75 28.34 -24.15 -30.16
C GLU A 75 27.12 -24.29 -29.23
N GLU A 76 26.70 -25.52 -28.92
CA GLU A 76 25.63 -25.78 -27.96
C GLU A 76 26.00 -25.27 -26.57
N GLN A 77 27.23 -25.51 -26.11
CA GLN A 77 27.72 -25.02 -24.82
C GLN A 77 27.64 -23.49 -24.73
N GLU A 78 28.09 -22.77 -25.76
CA GLU A 78 27.99 -21.31 -25.83
C GLU A 78 26.53 -20.83 -25.83
N ASN A 79 25.62 -21.57 -26.47
CA ASN A 79 24.20 -21.25 -26.48
C ASN A 79 23.56 -21.46 -25.10
N TYR A 80 23.91 -22.54 -24.40
CA TYR A 80 23.45 -22.78 -23.04
C TYR A 80 23.96 -21.72 -22.06
N GLU A 81 25.20 -21.26 -22.22
CA GLU A 81 25.75 -20.17 -21.39
C GLU A 81 24.98 -18.86 -21.61
N LYS A 82 24.73 -18.49 -22.87
CA LYS A 82 23.89 -17.32 -23.22
C LYS A 82 22.46 -17.46 -22.69
N LEU A 83 21.90 -18.67 -22.74
CA LEU A 83 20.58 -18.96 -22.21
C LEU A 83 20.54 -18.79 -20.68
N SER A 84 21.55 -19.28 -19.97
CA SER A 84 21.68 -19.14 -18.52
C SER A 84 21.72 -17.66 -18.12
N GLN A 85 22.60 -16.88 -18.75
CA GLN A 85 22.71 -15.44 -18.49
C GLN A 85 21.39 -14.70 -18.76
N ARG A 86 20.67 -15.09 -19.83
CA ARG A 86 19.35 -14.51 -20.14
C ARG A 86 18.30 -14.86 -19.09
N ILE A 87 18.33 -16.07 -18.54
CA ILE A 87 17.41 -16.49 -17.48
C ILE A 87 17.73 -15.74 -16.19
N GLU A 88 19.01 -15.64 -15.82
CA GLU A 88 19.46 -14.88 -14.64
C GLU A 88 19.00 -13.43 -14.71
N LYS A 89 19.20 -12.75 -15.86
CA LYS A 89 18.72 -11.38 -16.06
C LYS A 89 17.20 -11.27 -15.90
N LYS A 90 16.43 -12.21 -16.44
CA LYS A 90 14.96 -12.23 -16.28
C LYS A 90 14.54 -12.45 -14.83
N ILE A 91 15.28 -13.25 -14.08
CA ILE A 91 15.04 -13.46 -12.66
C ILE A 91 15.30 -12.15 -11.92
N GLU A 92 16.41 -11.47 -12.20
CA GLU A 92 16.74 -10.18 -11.59
C GLU A 92 15.64 -9.13 -11.87
N GLU A 93 15.24 -8.96 -13.13
CA GLU A 93 14.14 -8.06 -13.52
C GLU A 93 12.81 -8.42 -12.83
N ALA A 94 12.51 -9.71 -12.67
CA ALA A 94 11.30 -10.14 -11.96
C ALA A 94 11.39 -9.84 -10.45
N THR A 95 12.57 -10.03 -9.84
CA THR A 95 12.77 -9.72 -8.42
C THR A 95 12.67 -8.21 -8.14
N GLU A 96 13.16 -7.37 -9.05
CA GLU A 96 13.02 -5.92 -8.97
C GLU A 96 11.55 -5.50 -9.03
N LYS A 97 10.79 -6.02 -10.01
CA LYS A 97 9.34 -5.77 -10.11
C LYS A 97 8.57 -6.22 -8.87
N ILE A 98 8.95 -7.34 -8.26
CA ILE A 98 8.34 -7.80 -7.00
C ILE A 98 8.62 -6.80 -5.87
N ALA A 99 9.84 -6.27 -5.79
CA ALA A 99 10.20 -5.27 -4.80
C ALA A 99 9.40 -3.97 -4.99
N GLU A 100 9.27 -3.49 -6.23
CA GLU A 100 8.45 -2.32 -6.58
C GLU A 100 6.97 -2.53 -6.20
N CYS A 101 6.36 -3.64 -6.64
CA CYS A 101 4.96 -3.96 -6.30
C CYS A 101 4.74 -4.07 -4.78
N LYS A 102 5.74 -4.51 -4.02
CA LYS A 102 5.65 -4.58 -2.55
C LYS A 102 5.59 -3.18 -1.93
N VAL A 103 6.37 -2.22 -2.44
CA VAL A 103 6.34 -0.82 -2.00
C VAL A 103 5.00 -0.18 -2.35
N GLU A 104 4.53 -0.35 -3.59
CA GLU A 104 3.23 0.16 -4.03
C GLU A 104 2.08 -0.41 -3.19
N LEU A 105 2.13 -1.71 -2.88
CA LEU A 105 1.14 -2.35 -2.02
C LEU A 105 1.12 -1.75 -0.61
N GLN A 106 2.28 -1.44 -0.03
CA GLN A 106 2.36 -0.78 1.27
C GLN A 106 1.76 0.62 1.24
N GLN A 107 2.05 1.39 0.19
CA GLN A 107 1.46 2.72 -0.01
C GLN A 107 -0.06 2.64 -0.18
N ALA A 108 -0.55 1.72 -1.01
CA ALA A 108 -1.98 1.50 -1.22
C ALA A 108 -2.70 1.10 0.07
N LYS A 109 -2.08 0.24 0.90
CA LYS A 109 -2.60 -0.12 2.23
C LYS A 109 -2.69 1.11 3.15
N ARG A 110 -1.67 1.97 3.15
CA ARG A 110 -1.67 3.21 3.94
C ARG A 110 -2.79 4.16 3.49
N ILE A 111 -2.96 4.36 2.20
CA ILE A 111 -4.03 5.19 1.63
C ILE A 111 -5.40 4.63 2.03
N ARG A 112 -5.58 3.30 1.93
CA ARG A 112 -6.84 2.65 2.35
C ARG A 112 -7.12 2.86 3.83
N LYS A 113 -6.12 2.72 4.71
CA LYS A 113 -6.27 2.95 6.14
C LYS A 113 -6.67 4.40 6.42
N ASN A 114 -5.96 5.37 5.83
CA ASN A 114 -6.28 6.78 5.97
C ASN A 114 -7.71 7.08 5.51
N ARG A 115 -8.14 6.51 4.36
CA ARG A 115 -9.49 6.67 3.85
C ARG A 115 -10.55 6.12 4.81
N GLN A 116 -10.30 4.96 5.43
CA GLN A 116 -11.20 4.40 6.43
C GLN A 116 -11.29 5.28 7.69
N GLU A 117 -10.17 5.85 8.13
CA GLU A 117 -10.14 6.80 9.25
C GLU A 117 -10.94 8.08 8.92
N TYR A 118 -10.79 8.62 7.70
CA TYR A 118 -11.58 9.76 7.24
C TYR A 118 -13.07 9.44 7.14
N ASP A 119 -13.44 8.28 6.57
CA ASP A 119 -14.84 7.86 6.46
C ASP A 119 -15.48 7.64 7.85
N ALA A 120 -14.72 7.09 8.81
CA ALA A 120 -15.17 6.94 10.18
C ALA A 120 -15.39 8.30 10.86
N LEU A 121 -14.46 9.24 10.70
CA LEU A 121 -14.59 10.58 11.26
C LEU A 121 -15.76 11.35 10.60
N ALA A 122 -15.90 11.24 9.28
CA ALA A 122 -17.01 11.85 8.55
C ALA A 122 -18.37 11.32 9.01
N LYS A 123 -18.47 10.01 9.29
CA LYS A 123 -19.69 9.43 9.89
C LYS A 123 -20.01 10.03 11.26
N VAL A 124 -19.01 10.27 12.10
CA VAL A 124 -19.21 10.92 13.42
C VAL A 124 -19.63 12.38 13.23
N ILE A 125 -18.97 13.12 12.33
CA ILE A 125 -19.31 14.52 12.03
C ILE A 125 -20.75 14.63 11.52
N ASN A 126 -21.18 13.72 10.64
CA ASN A 126 -22.54 13.72 10.10
C ASN A 126 -23.64 13.35 11.12
N GLN A 127 -23.29 12.86 12.32
CA GLN A 127 -24.26 12.70 13.41
C GLN A 127 -24.60 14.03 14.07
N HIS A 128 -23.73 15.04 13.93
CA HIS A 128 -23.97 16.38 14.42
C HIS A 128 -24.75 17.20 13.38
N PRO A 129 -25.62 18.12 13.83
CA PRO A 129 -26.39 18.98 12.94
C PRO A 129 -25.46 19.87 12.11
N ASP A 130 -25.96 20.32 10.96
CA ASP A 130 -25.17 21.17 10.09
C ASP A 130 -24.78 22.47 10.80
N ARG A 131 -23.55 22.89 10.54
CA ARG A 131 -22.97 24.07 11.19
C ARG A 131 -23.73 25.34 10.84
N GLN A 132 -24.26 25.46 9.62
CA GLN A 132 -25.00 26.64 9.22
C GLN A 132 -26.37 26.70 9.89
N GLU A 133 -27.03 25.56 10.03
CA GLU A 133 -28.34 25.47 10.70
C GLU A 133 -28.22 25.82 12.18
N THR A 134 -27.24 25.25 12.88
CA THR A 134 -26.96 25.59 14.28
C THR A 134 -26.58 27.07 14.45
N TRP A 135 -25.84 27.66 13.50
CA TRP A 135 -25.51 29.08 13.55
C TRP A 135 -26.74 29.99 13.38
N LYS A 136 -27.66 29.63 12.47
CA LYS A 136 -28.94 30.35 12.32
C LYS A 136 -29.80 30.28 13.57
N GLN A 137 -29.92 29.08 14.17
CA GLN A 137 -30.65 28.91 15.44
C GLN A 137 -30.04 29.73 16.57
N LEU A 138 -28.71 29.81 16.63
CA LEU A 138 -28.01 30.59 17.64
C LEU A 138 -28.24 32.10 17.45
N GLN A 139 -28.26 32.56 16.20
CA GLN A 139 -28.57 33.95 15.88
C GLN A 139 -30.01 34.30 16.24
N SER A 140 -31.00 33.46 15.91
CA SER A 140 -32.40 33.71 16.29
C SER A 140 -32.58 33.72 17.81
N LEU A 141 -31.90 32.82 18.52
CA LEU A 141 -31.96 32.77 19.99
C LEU A 141 -31.34 34.04 20.62
N ASP A 142 -30.25 34.56 20.06
CA ASP A 142 -29.63 35.82 20.52
C ASP A 142 -30.54 37.03 20.30
N GLU A 143 -31.24 37.08 19.16
CA GLU A 143 -32.24 38.10 18.88
C GLU A 143 -33.42 38.01 19.86
N GLU A 144 -33.97 36.81 20.08
CA GLU A 144 -35.03 36.60 21.08
C GLU A 144 -34.57 37.01 22.48
N LEU A 145 -33.36 36.64 22.88
CA LEU A 145 -32.82 36.98 24.18
C LEU A 145 -32.69 38.50 24.36
N LYS A 146 -32.21 39.22 23.34
CA LYS A 146 -32.20 40.69 23.34
C LYS A 146 -33.61 41.26 23.51
N THR A 147 -34.60 40.77 22.76
CA THR A 147 -35.97 41.26 22.89
C THR A 147 -36.57 40.99 24.27
N PHE A 148 -36.30 39.83 24.88
CA PHE A 148 -36.74 39.52 26.24
C PHE A 148 -36.07 40.43 27.27
N THR A 149 -34.79 40.73 27.09
CA THR A 149 -34.02 41.62 27.98
C THR A 149 -34.59 43.05 27.92
N ASP A 150 -34.83 43.56 26.71
CA ASP A 150 -35.47 44.88 26.51
C ASP A 150 -36.87 44.93 27.10
N ARG A 151 -37.65 43.86 26.92
CA ARG A 151 -39.01 43.77 27.47
C ARG A 151 -39.01 43.72 28.99
N LYS A 152 -38.07 42.99 29.59
CA LYS A 152 -37.86 42.95 31.04
C LYS A 152 -37.52 44.34 31.55
N GLN A 153 -36.57 45.03 30.93
CA GLN A 153 -36.17 46.39 31.33
C GLN A 153 -37.37 47.36 31.26
N LYS A 154 -38.14 47.35 30.17
CA LYS A 154 -39.36 48.18 30.03
C LYS A 154 -40.41 47.88 31.10
N LEU A 155 -40.53 46.61 31.52
CA LEU A 155 -41.45 46.21 32.59
C LEU A 155 -40.96 46.70 33.96
N GLU A 156 -39.67 46.58 34.24
CA GLU A 156 -39.04 47.11 35.46
C GLU A 156 -39.23 48.63 35.56
N GLU A 157 -38.97 49.37 34.47
CA GLU A 157 -39.20 50.82 34.41
C GLU A 157 -40.67 51.20 34.66
N LYS A 158 -41.63 50.46 34.07
CA LYS A 158 -43.06 50.67 34.32
C LYS A 158 -43.45 50.37 35.76
N LEU A 159 -42.88 49.33 36.35
CA LEU A 159 -43.16 48.94 37.73
C LEU A 159 -42.62 50.00 38.70
N ASP A 160 -41.42 50.52 38.46
CA ASP A 160 -40.84 51.60 39.25
C ASP A 160 -41.60 52.92 39.08
N LEU A 161 -42.09 53.23 37.87
CA LEU A 161 -42.97 54.39 37.65
C LEU A 161 -44.26 54.25 38.47
N ARG A 162 -44.90 53.08 38.46
CA ARG A 162 -46.11 52.83 39.27
C ARG A 162 -45.82 52.90 40.76
N ARG A 163 -44.68 52.39 41.24
CA ARG A 163 -44.25 52.55 42.64
C ARG A 163 -44.14 54.03 43.03
N LYS A 164 -43.53 54.86 42.17
CA LYS A 164 -43.43 56.31 42.39
C LYS A 164 -44.81 56.98 42.40
N GLN A 165 -45.70 56.61 41.47
CA GLN A 165 -47.08 57.13 41.43
C GLN A 165 -47.86 56.76 42.70
N PHE A 166 -47.75 55.52 43.16
CA PHE A 166 -48.36 55.10 44.42
C PHE A 166 -47.79 55.85 45.63
N LEU A 167 -46.48 56.11 45.65
CA LEU A 167 -45.87 56.90 46.73
C LEU A 167 -46.44 58.31 46.77
N VAL A 168 -46.58 58.98 45.62
CA VAL A 168 -47.19 60.32 45.53
C VAL A 168 -48.64 60.29 46.02
N LEU A 169 -49.43 59.28 45.61
CA LEU A 169 -50.81 59.14 46.09
C LEU A 169 -50.86 58.95 47.61
N ILE A 170 -49.97 58.13 48.17
CA ILE A 170 -49.87 57.91 49.62
C ILE A 170 -49.49 59.20 50.33
N THR A 171 -48.54 59.99 49.81
CA THR A 171 -48.19 61.29 50.37
C THR A 171 -49.38 62.25 50.35
N ALA A 172 -50.11 62.34 49.23
CA ALA A 172 -51.30 63.18 49.14
C ALA A 172 -52.42 62.74 50.10
N ILE A 173 -52.60 61.43 50.31
CA ILE A 173 -53.54 60.91 51.32
C ILE A 173 -53.10 61.34 52.72
N HIS A 174 -51.82 61.21 53.07
CA HIS A 174 -51.33 61.65 54.38
C HIS A 174 -51.43 63.18 54.57
N GLU A 175 -51.19 63.98 53.52
CA GLU A 175 -51.38 65.43 53.56
C GLU A 175 -52.85 65.80 53.77
N LEU A 176 -53.78 65.15 53.06
CA LEU A 176 -55.22 65.36 53.26
C LEU A 176 -55.67 64.91 54.65
N GLN A 177 -55.13 63.81 55.18
CA GLN A 177 -55.37 63.39 56.56
C GLN A 177 -54.84 64.44 57.55
N ALA A 178 -53.65 64.99 57.34
CA ALA A 178 -53.09 66.03 58.20
C ALA A 178 -53.93 67.32 58.15
N ILE A 179 -54.44 67.72 56.98
CA ILE A 179 -55.36 68.87 56.84
C ILE A 179 -56.68 68.60 57.57
N LEU A 180 -57.26 67.40 57.42
CA LEU A 180 -58.47 67.01 58.15
C LEU A 180 -58.26 67.03 59.66
N ASP A 181 -57.12 66.51 60.13
CA ASP A 181 -56.76 66.54 61.56
C ASP A 181 -56.55 67.99 62.05
N GLU A 182 -55.96 68.88 61.24
CA GLU A 182 -55.82 70.31 61.53
C GLU A 182 -57.18 71.04 61.57
N ASP A 183 -58.06 70.78 60.61
CA ASP A 183 -59.42 71.36 60.55
C ASP A 183 -60.26 70.88 61.75
N ASP A 184 -60.20 69.61 62.10
CA ASP A 184 -60.85 69.05 63.30
C ASP A 184 -60.32 69.73 64.59
N HIS A 185 -59.01 70.00 64.65
CA HIS A 185 -58.40 70.73 65.75
C HIS A 185 -58.79 72.23 65.78
N GLU A 186 -58.98 72.88 64.64
CA GLU A 186 -59.47 74.27 64.56
C GLU A 186 -60.96 74.40 64.91
N GLU A 187 -61.80 73.45 64.51
CA GLU A 187 -63.22 73.42 64.93
C GLU A 187 -63.36 73.18 66.43
N MET A 188 -62.53 72.31 67.02
CA MET A 188 -62.49 72.14 68.48
C MET A 188 -62.10 73.45 69.20
N LYS A 189 -61.11 74.19 68.70
CA LYS A 189 -60.72 75.50 69.30
C LYS A 189 -61.80 76.57 69.15
N LYS A 190 -62.50 76.64 68.02
CA LYS A 190 -63.64 77.56 67.84
C LYS A 190 -64.81 77.23 68.76
N ASN A 191 -65.09 75.96 68.98
CA ASN A 191 -66.12 75.54 69.93
C ASN A 191 -65.72 75.84 71.38
N GLU A 192 -64.43 75.74 71.73
CA GLU A 192 -63.93 76.15 73.05
C GLU A 192 -63.93 77.67 73.26
N GLU A 193 -63.69 78.50 72.22
CA GLU A 193 -63.78 79.96 72.32
C GLU A 193 -65.22 80.49 72.39
N MET A 194 -66.20 79.78 71.81
CA MET A 194 -67.63 80.14 71.93
C MET A 194 -68.26 79.76 73.28
N ASP A 195 -67.65 78.86 74.06
CA ASP A 195 -68.16 78.47 75.39
C ASP A 195 -67.58 79.34 76.53
N VAL A 196 -66.76 80.35 76.20
CA VAL A 196 -66.10 81.27 77.15
C VAL A 196 -66.53 82.75 76.94
N SER A 197 -67.55 83.03 76.12
CA SER A 197 -68.18 84.36 75.99
C SER A 197 -69.69 84.30 76.18
#